data_AF-A0A4Y3MCA7-F1
#
_entry.id   AF-A0A4Y3MCA7-F1
#
_cell.length_a   1.000
_cell.length_b   1.000
_cell.length_c   1.000
_cell.angle_alpha   90.00
_cell.angle_beta   90.00
_cell.angle_gamma   90.00
#
_symmetry.space_group_name_H-M   'P 1'
#
loop_
_entity.id
_entity.type
_entity.pdbx_description
1 polymer ?
#
loop_
_entity_poly.entity_id
_entity_poly.type
_entity_poly.pdbx_seq_one_letter_code
_entity_poly.pdbx_strand_id
1 'polypeptide(L)'
;MDWLSLQQRYAVPAGASARTARLLALKRVLDGTQYDALPHPFSMEKSGAGEYIPLSSRRPSVRTNLCRTVVDESVSLLFGDTHWPGLVTDDARVTETLSTFASQTRLASLLMEAARLGSVGSVAILFEVSAGVPKLSVLETAYLTPFWDDATGELLRVEERFLVRGRDLAAQGYPIADELLGAQFWWQRIWTPLDCAVSVPWLVGMDGGVRDESRSVRHGLGFVPIVWTRNLGGPYGRDPEGECTFERAIDTVIEADYLLSQAGRGLKYGSDPTLVLKTGGFSDGVAHQGGAASALTLPPEGDAKLLEINGNAAGAVLDHYRELRLVVLEQLHGNRAHGDRVGGAQSGKAMEMMCQPLIWLVDRLRHSYGEGALLSIYRMACRFSCVLENGLRIGGTLVKDLPYCRMSLRWPAWFPSTDPELLSLTQGLVTSVSNGILSRETAVRMFAMASGNSDPNTEWKMLEQWCASEQA
;
A
#
# COMPACT_ATOMS: atom_id res chain seq x y z
N MET A 1 -8.76 -24.09 0.83
CA MET A 1 -9.16 -23.11 -0.21
C MET A 1 -7.89 -22.39 -0.58
N ASP A 2 -7.61 -22.23 -1.87
CA ASP A 2 -6.43 -21.49 -2.33
C ASP A 2 -6.83 -20.18 -3.03
N TRP A 3 -5.82 -19.38 -3.38
CA TRP A 3 -5.95 -18.09 -4.02
C TRP A 3 -6.63 -18.19 -5.39
N LEU A 4 -6.23 -19.15 -6.22
CA LEU A 4 -6.81 -19.36 -7.55
C LEU A 4 -8.31 -19.70 -7.47
N SER A 5 -8.70 -20.58 -6.55
CA SER A 5 -10.09 -20.94 -6.31
C SER A 5 -10.92 -19.74 -5.82
N LEU A 6 -10.31 -18.86 -5.02
CA LEU A 6 -10.97 -17.66 -4.53
C LEU A 6 -11.15 -16.62 -5.64
N GLN A 7 -10.13 -16.43 -6.49
CA GLN A 7 -10.18 -15.54 -7.65
C GLN A 7 -11.30 -15.90 -8.63
N GLN A 8 -11.53 -17.20 -8.86
CA GLN A 8 -12.63 -17.68 -9.71
C GLN A 8 -14.02 -17.27 -9.22
N ARG A 9 -14.16 -16.91 -7.94
CA ARG A 9 -15.44 -16.45 -7.36
C ARG A 9 -15.63 -14.94 -7.47
N TYR A 10 -14.63 -14.19 -7.91
CA TYR A 10 -14.75 -12.74 -8.03
C TYR A 10 -15.53 -12.36 -9.28
N ALA A 11 -16.51 -11.48 -9.10
CA ALA A 11 -17.15 -10.81 -10.23
C ALA A 11 -16.10 -9.95 -10.95
N VAL A 12 -15.74 -10.36 -12.17
CA VAL A 12 -14.91 -9.56 -13.06
C VAL A 12 -15.83 -8.59 -13.80
N PRO A 13 -15.57 -7.26 -13.77
CA PRO A 13 -16.36 -6.31 -14.53
C PRO A 13 -16.38 -6.69 -16.02
N ALA A 14 -17.53 -6.59 -16.66
CA ALA A 14 -17.64 -6.90 -18.09
C ALA A 14 -16.68 -6.03 -18.91
N GLY A 15 -15.99 -6.63 -19.88
CA GLY A 15 -14.98 -5.94 -20.70
C GLY A 15 -13.71 -5.53 -19.97
N ALA A 16 -13.50 -5.93 -18.71
CA ALA A 16 -12.24 -5.76 -18.01
C ALA A 16 -11.13 -6.62 -18.65
N SER A 17 -9.93 -6.06 -18.74
CA SER A 17 -8.75 -6.81 -19.17
C SER A 17 -8.30 -7.81 -18.10
N ALA A 18 -7.49 -8.81 -18.48
CA ALA A 18 -6.87 -9.73 -17.52
C ALA A 18 -6.03 -8.98 -16.47
N ARG A 19 -5.35 -7.90 -16.87
CA ARG A 19 -4.62 -6.99 -15.98
C ARG A 19 -5.55 -6.33 -14.96
N THR A 20 -6.66 -5.76 -15.42
CA THR A 20 -7.69 -5.15 -14.55
C THR A 20 -8.23 -6.16 -13.55
N ALA A 21 -8.60 -7.37 -14.01
CA ALA A 21 -9.11 -8.42 -13.14
C ALA A 21 -8.09 -8.82 -12.05
N ARG A 22 -6.80 -8.96 -12.42
CA ARG A 22 -5.73 -9.26 -11.48
C ARG A 22 -5.57 -8.15 -10.42
N LEU A 23 -5.49 -6.89 -10.85
CA LEU A 23 -5.30 -5.76 -9.93
C LEU A 23 -6.47 -5.60 -8.96
N LEU A 24 -7.71 -5.76 -9.44
CA LEU A 24 -8.91 -5.75 -8.58
C LEU A 24 -8.93 -6.91 -7.59
N ALA A 25 -8.47 -8.10 -7.99
CA ALA A 25 -8.35 -9.25 -7.09
C ALA A 25 -7.33 -8.97 -5.97
N LEU A 26 -6.13 -8.48 -6.33
CA LEU A 26 -5.08 -8.14 -5.36
C LEU A 26 -5.52 -7.01 -4.41
N LYS A 27 -6.24 -6.01 -4.92
CA LYS A 27 -6.83 -4.95 -4.10
C LYS A 27 -7.75 -5.50 -3.01
N ARG A 28 -8.56 -6.52 -3.30
CA ARG A 28 -9.42 -7.15 -2.27
C ARG A 28 -8.62 -7.74 -1.11
N VAL A 29 -7.44 -8.30 -1.39
CA VAL A 29 -6.53 -8.81 -0.34
C VAL A 29 -5.96 -7.66 0.47
N LEU A 30 -5.51 -6.58 -0.18
CA LEU A 30 -5.00 -5.38 0.48
C LEU A 30 -6.05 -4.72 1.38
N ASP A 31 -7.32 -4.71 0.94
CA ASP A 31 -8.43 -4.11 1.67
C ASP A 31 -9.05 -5.06 2.72
N GLY A 32 -8.64 -6.33 2.78
CA GLY A 32 -9.18 -7.33 3.73
C GLY A 32 -10.59 -7.83 3.39
N THR A 33 -10.99 -7.69 2.12
CA THR A 33 -12.32 -8.04 1.57
C THR A 33 -12.28 -9.27 0.66
N GLN A 34 -11.15 -9.99 0.60
CA GLN A 34 -10.93 -11.14 -0.28
C GLN A 34 -11.97 -12.25 -0.10
N TYR A 35 -12.49 -12.45 1.12
CA TYR A 35 -13.49 -13.48 1.38
C TYR A 35 -14.94 -13.02 1.19
N ASP A 36 -15.18 -11.78 0.77
CA ASP A 36 -16.54 -11.24 0.71
C ASP A 36 -17.37 -11.84 -0.43
N ALA A 37 -16.70 -12.47 -1.41
CA ALA A 37 -17.34 -13.29 -2.43
C ALA A 37 -17.89 -14.62 -1.90
N LEU A 38 -17.51 -15.05 -0.69
CA LEU A 38 -18.03 -16.26 -0.07
C LEU A 38 -19.37 -15.96 0.61
N PRO A 39 -20.45 -16.68 0.24
CA PRO A 39 -21.82 -16.34 0.65
C PRO A 39 -22.15 -16.80 2.08
N HIS A 40 -21.51 -17.86 2.56
CA HIS A 40 -21.84 -18.45 3.86
C HIS A 40 -20.86 -18.00 4.95
N PRO A 41 -21.33 -17.67 6.16
CA PRO A 41 -20.44 -17.44 7.29
C PRO A 41 -19.78 -18.75 7.75
N PHE A 42 -18.65 -18.65 8.45
CA PHE A 42 -17.85 -19.81 8.86
C PHE A 42 -18.63 -20.90 9.63
N SER A 43 -19.55 -20.47 10.50
CA SER A 43 -20.32 -21.34 11.38
C SER A 43 -21.46 -22.09 10.67
N MET A 44 -21.87 -21.65 9.48
CA MET A 44 -23.02 -22.23 8.78
C MET A 44 -22.64 -23.52 8.06
N GLU A 45 -23.07 -24.65 8.63
CA GLU A 45 -22.70 -25.97 8.13
C GLU A 45 -23.66 -26.58 7.14
N LYS A 46 -24.92 -26.16 7.24
CA LYS A 46 -26.01 -26.68 6.43
C LYS A 46 -26.76 -25.52 5.79
N SER A 47 -27.22 -25.72 4.57
CA SER A 47 -28.14 -24.80 3.89
C SER A 47 -29.52 -24.83 4.57
N GLY A 48 -30.41 -23.91 4.17
CA GLY A 48 -31.81 -23.95 4.63
C GLY A 48 -32.54 -25.25 4.25
N ALA A 49 -32.03 -26.00 3.27
CA ALA A 49 -32.54 -27.31 2.87
C ALA A 49 -31.85 -28.50 3.59
N GLY A 50 -30.93 -28.24 4.52
CA GLY A 50 -30.23 -29.26 5.30
C GLY A 50 -28.99 -29.86 4.64
N GLU A 51 -28.63 -29.42 3.44
CA GLU A 51 -27.44 -29.88 2.71
C GLU A 51 -26.15 -29.36 3.32
N TYR A 52 -25.11 -30.19 3.38
CA TYR A 52 -23.80 -29.79 3.90
C TYR A 52 -23.12 -28.76 3.01
N ILE A 53 -22.68 -27.64 3.60
CA ILE A 53 -21.92 -26.59 2.92
C ILE A 53 -20.43 -26.88 3.08
N PRO A 54 -19.64 -27.08 2.01
CA PRO A 54 -18.20 -27.31 2.14
C PRO A 54 -17.47 -26.13 2.79
N LEU A 55 -16.38 -26.40 3.53
CA LEU A 55 -15.56 -25.36 4.17
C LEU A 55 -15.04 -24.31 3.18
N SER A 56 -14.70 -24.74 1.97
CA SER A 56 -14.31 -23.88 0.85
C SER A 56 -15.44 -23.00 0.30
N SER A 57 -16.64 -23.06 0.85
CA SER A 57 -17.72 -22.12 0.53
C SER A 57 -18.12 -21.26 1.72
N ARG A 58 -17.40 -21.40 2.84
CA ARG A 58 -17.62 -20.63 4.07
C ARG A 58 -16.51 -19.61 4.24
N ARG A 59 -16.90 -18.37 4.52
CA ARG A 59 -16.00 -17.26 4.84
C ARG A 59 -15.29 -17.52 6.18
N PRO A 60 -13.95 -17.42 6.28
CA PRO A 60 -13.26 -17.55 7.55
C PRO A 60 -13.72 -16.48 8.54
N SER A 61 -13.84 -16.85 9.81
CA SER A 61 -14.25 -15.95 10.89
C SER A 61 -13.09 -15.13 11.45
N VAL A 62 -11.87 -15.65 11.34
CA VAL A 62 -10.63 -14.96 11.70
C VAL A 62 -9.96 -14.52 10.40
N ARG A 63 -9.58 -13.24 10.33
CA ARG A 63 -8.83 -12.66 9.20
C ARG A 63 -7.59 -11.98 9.77
N THR A 64 -6.42 -12.55 9.51
CA THR A 64 -5.15 -12.10 10.07
C THR A 64 -4.65 -10.81 9.41
N ASN A 65 -5.04 -10.55 8.16
CA ASN A 65 -4.63 -9.40 7.36
C ASN A 65 -3.10 -9.22 7.25
N LEU A 66 -2.32 -10.31 7.34
CA LEU A 66 -0.86 -10.25 7.34
C LEU A 66 -0.28 -9.57 6.09
N CYS A 67 -0.88 -9.80 4.91
CA CYS A 67 -0.49 -9.11 3.69
C CYS A 67 -0.56 -7.59 3.82
N ARG A 68 -1.65 -7.07 4.41
CA ARG A 68 -1.84 -5.64 4.65
C ARG A 68 -0.86 -5.11 5.69
N THR A 69 -0.65 -5.85 6.79
CA THR A 69 0.29 -5.45 7.84
C THR A 69 1.70 -5.25 7.28
N VAL A 70 2.21 -6.17 6.46
CA VAL A 70 3.55 -6.03 5.88
C VAL A 70 3.63 -4.81 4.95
N VAL A 71 2.59 -4.55 4.15
CA VAL A 71 2.52 -3.34 3.33
C VAL A 71 2.56 -2.09 4.21
N ASP A 72 1.68 -1.99 5.20
CA ASP A 72 1.57 -0.81 6.06
C ASP A 72 2.88 -0.56 6.84
N GLU A 73 3.56 -1.61 7.33
CA GLU A 73 4.88 -1.52 7.99
C GLU A 73 5.97 -1.04 7.02
N SER A 74 6.06 -1.63 5.81
CA SER A 74 7.06 -1.27 4.81
C SER A 74 6.88 0.16 4.29
N VAL A 75 5.64 0.62 4.11
CA VAL A 75 5.31 1.98 3.69
C VAL A 75 5.63 2.99 4.79
N SER A 76 5.35 2.63 6.05
CA SER A 76 5.70 3.48 7.20
C SER A 76 7.21 3.66 7.31
N LEU A 77 8.00 2.60 7.10
CA LEU A 77 9.46 2.69 7.10
C LEU A 77 10.02 3.38 5.83
N LEU A 78 9.24 3.43 4.75
CA LEU A 78 9.63 4.10 3.50
C LEU A 78 9.46 5.61 3.59
N PHE A 79 8.27 6.10 3.94
CA PHE A 79 7.91 7.53 3.87
C PHE A 79 7.33 8.10 5.18
N GLY A 80 7.41 7.36 6.29
CA GLY A 80 7.05 7.91 7.59
C GLY A 80 7.89 9.13 7.96
N ASP A 81 7.44 9.88 8.97
CA ASP A 81 8.00 11.21 9.30
C ASP A 81 9.51 11.18 9.57
N THR A 82 10.02 10.09 10.15
CA THR A 82 11.45 9.90 10.44
C THR A 82 12.27 9.40 9.25
N HIS A 83 11.61 8.99 8.17
CA HIS A 83 12.22 8.31 7.01
C HIS A 83 12.09 9.09 5.70
N TRP A 84 11.45 10.28 5.73
CA TRP A 84 11.32 11.15 4.58
C TRP A 84 12.69 11.59 4.04
N PRO A 85 12.96 11.45 2.72
CA PRO A 85 14.26 11.79 2.16
C PRO A 85 14.45 13.30 1.99
N GLY A 86 15.68 13.77 2.21
CA GLY A 86 16.12 15.09 1.81
C GLY A 86 16.38 15.16 0.30
N LEU A 87 15.98 16.27 -0.33
CA LEU A 87 16.32 16.55 -1.72
C LEU A 87 17.74 17.12 -1.80
N VAL A 88 18.58 16.52 -2.64
CA VAL A 88 19.93 17.01 -2.94
C VAL A 88 19.94 17.53 -4.37
N THR A 89 20.24 18.82 -4.51
CA THR A 89 20.45 19.48 -5.80
C THR A 89 21.65 20.42 -5.72
N ASP A 90 22.12 20.87 -6.88
CA ASP A 90 23.13 21.92 -7.06
C ASP A 90 22.54 23.34 -7.01
N ASP A 91 21.22 23.48 -6.97
CA ASP A 91 20.53 24.77 -6.97
C ASP A 91 19.73 24.99 -5.66
N ALA A 92 20.13 26.01 -4.90
CA ALA A 92 19.49 26.34 -3.62
C ALA A 92 18.00 26.75 -3.78
N ARG A 93 17.66 27.46 -4.86
CA ARG A 93 16.29 27.89 -5.14
C ARG A 93 15.39 26.69 -5.43
N VAL A 94 15.89 25.70 -6.16
CA VAL A 94 15.16 24.45 -6.41
C VAL A 94 14.93 23.69 -5.11
N THR A 95 15.97 23.57 -4.27
CA THR A 95 15.89 22.86 -2.99
C THR A 95 14.85 23.48 -2.05
N GLU A 96 14.92 24.80 -1.86
CA GLU A 96 13.97 25.54 -1.00
C GLU A 96 12.54 25.45 -1.55
N THR A 97 12.36 25.73 -2.84
CA THR A 97 11.03 25.73 -3.47
C THR A 97 10.37 24.36 -3.41
N LEU A 98 11.11 23.30 -3.73
CA LEU A 98 10.57 21.94 -3.75
C LEU A 98 10.30 21.41 -2.34
N SER A 99 11.06 21.87 -1.34
CA SER A 99 10.78 21.58 0.06
C SER A 99 9.45 22.24 0.50
N THR A 100 9.21 23.50 0.12
CA THR A 100 7.92 24.16 0.36
C THR A 100 6.78 23.53 -0.44
N PHE A 101 7.03 23.08 -1.67
CA PHE A 101 6.06 22.33 -2.46
C PHE A 101 5.67 21.02 -1.79
N ALA A 102 6.64 20.26 -1.29
CA ALA A 102 6.40 18.98 -0.62
C ALA A 102 5.53 19.15 0.63
N SER A 103 5.79 20.18 1.44
CA SER A 103 4.97 20.49 2.62
C SER A 103 3.57 21.00 2.24
N GLN A 104 3.47 21.93 1.28
CA GLN A 104 2.19 22.48 0.81
C GLN A 104 1.27 21.40 0.22
N THR A 105 1.82 20.45 -0.52
CA THR A 105 1.06 19.37 -1.17
C THR A 105 0.86 18.15 -0.28
N ARG A 106 1.42 18.15 0.95
CA ARG A 106 1.45 16.99 1.87
C ARG A 106 2.00 15.74 1.19
N LEU A 107 3.09 15.92 0.45
CA LEU A 107 3.65 14.92 -0.46
C LEU A 107 4.02 13.61 0.25
N ALA A 108 4.46 13.67 1.51
CA ALA A 108 4.73 12.49 2.32
C ALA A 108 3.50 11.61 2.51
N SER A 109 2.39 12.19 3.00
CA SER A 109 1.13 11.47 3.16
C SER A 109 0.60 10.93 1.84
N LEU A 110 0.73 11.68 0.75
CA LEU A 110 0.30 11.24 -0.57
C LEU A 110 1.14 10.07 -1.08
N LEU A 111 2.46 10.09 -0.88
CA LEU A 111 3.32 8.98 -1.29
C LEU A 111 3.18 7.75 -0.41
N MET A 112 2.84 7.89 0.87
CA MET A 112 2.44 6.76 1.70
C MET A 112 1.17 6.09 1.13
N GLU A 113 0.15 6.87 0.79
CA GLU A 113 -1.06 6.35 0.15
C GLU A 113 -0.74 5.70 -1.21
N ALA A 114 0.09 6.36 -2.03
CA ALA A 114 0.49 5.85 -3.33
C ALA A 114 1.27 4.54 -3.21
N ALA A 115 2.19 4.41 -2.25
CA ALA A 115 2.96 3.19 -2.03
C ALA A 115 2.08 2.06 -1.46
N ARG A 116 1.12 2.37 -0.59
CA ARG A 116 0.14 1.39 -0.10
C ARG A 116 -0.71 0.86 -1.25
N LEU A 117 -1.34 1.73 -2.02
CA LEU A 117 -2.19 1.32 -3.15
C LEU A 117 -1.37 0.67 -4.25
N GLY A 118 -0.18 1.18 -4.53
CA GLY A 118 0.74 0.65 -5.53
C GLY A 118 1.31 -0.73 -5.19
N SER A 119 1.25 -1.17 -3.93
CA SER A 119 1.72 -2.49 -3.50
C SER A 119 1.10 -3.68 -4.26
N VAL A 120 -0.04 -3.47 -4.93
CA VAL A 120 -0.68 -4.47 -5.81
C VAL A 120 0.00 -4.63 -7.17
N GLY A 121 0.88 -3.71 -7.57
CA GLY A 121 1.66 -3.78 -8.81
C GLY A 121 2.08 -2.39 -9.33
N SER A 122 1.17 -1.43 -9.36
CA SER A 122 1.46 -0.06 -9.80
C SER A 122 0.50 0.96 -9.22
N VAL A 123 0.90 2.22 -9.28
CA VAL A 123 0.08 3.38 -8.95
C VAL A 123 0.36 4.51 -9.92
N ALA A 124 -0.63 5.36 -10.17
CA ALA A 124 -0.45 6.60 -10.93
C ALA A 124 -0.69 7.81 -10.02
N ILE A 125 0.09 8.86 -10.20
CA ILE A 125 -0.08 10.13 -9.47
C ILE A 125 -0.35 11.21 -10.51
N LEU A 126 -1.55 11.76 -10.46
CA LEU A 126 -1.98 12.87 -11.32
C LEU A 126 -1.54 14.20 -10.70
N PHE A 127 -0.88 15.03 -11.50
CA PHE A 127 -0.47 16.38 -11.13
C PHE A 127 -1.29 17.40 -11.90
N GLU A 128 -2.22 18.06 -11.21
CA GLU A 128 -3.02 19.15 -11.76
C GLU A 128 -2.58 20.49 -11.18
N VAL A 129 -2.87 21.56 -11.92
CA VAL A 129 -2.67 22.93 -11.45
C VAL A 129 -3.97 23.70 -11.67
N SER A 130 -4.51 24.27 -10.60
CA SER A 130 -5.71 25.10 -10.64
C SER A 130 -5.40 26.48 -10.09
N ALA A 131 -5.57 27.52 -10.91
CA ALA A 131 -5.21 28.91 -10.56
C ALA A 131 -3.77 29.04 -10.01
N GLY A 132 -2.83 28.33 -10.64
CA GLY A 132 -1.41 28.26 -10.24
C GLY A 132 -1.13 27.36 -9.03
N VAL A 133 -2.15 26.86 -8.32
CA VAL A 133 -1.94 25.98 -7.16
C VAL A 133 -1.77 24.53 -7.61
N PRO A 134 -0.67 23.86 -7.27
CA PRO A 134 -0.50 22.44 -7.54
C PRO A 134 -1.44 21.59 -6.69
N LYS A 135 -2.05 20.59 -7.32
CA LYS A 135 -2.89 19.57 -6.69
C LYS A 135 -2.45 18.20 -7.19
N LEU A 136 -2.09 17.33 -6.25
CA LEU A 136 -1.70 15.95 -6.55
C LEU A 136 -2.84 15.01 -6.14
N SER A 137 -3.05 13.94 -6.91
CA SER A 137 -4.07 12.94 -6.59
C SER A 137 -3.59 11.54 -7.00
N VAL A 138 -3.83 10.56 -6.13
CA VAL A 138 -3.48 9.16 -6.39
C VAL A 138 -4.59 8.53 -7.23
N LEU A 139 -4.21 7.88 -8.32
CA LEU A 139 -5.10 7.13 -9.19
C LEU A 139 -4.77 5.65 -9.11
N GLU A 140 -5.81 4.84 -8.95
CA GLU A 140 -5.70 3.39 -9.05
C GLU A 140 -5.55 2.97 -10.51
N THR A 141 -4.64 2.04 -10.78
CA THR A 141 -4.22 1.72 -12.15
C THR A 141 -5.06 0.62 -12.81
N ALA A 142 -5.99 0.01 -12.08
CA ALA A 142 -6.80 -1.11 -12.57
C ALA A 142 -7.53 -0.80 -13.90
N TYR A 143 -8.03 0.42 -14.05
CA TYR A 143 -8.74 0.89 -15.24
C TYR A 143 -7.92 1.87 -16.10
N LEU A 144 -6.66 2.09 -15.76
CA LEU A 144 -5.74 2.94 -16.50
C LEU A 144 -4.85 2.11 -17.41
N THR A 145 -4.62 2.59 -18.63
CA THR A 145 -3.72 2.00 -19.62
C THR A 145 -2.71 3.05 -20.07
N PRO A 146 -1.44 2.93 -19.63
CA PRO A 146 -0.37 3.85 -20.04
C PRO A 146 0.25 3.43 -21.38
N PHE A 147 0.75 4.43 -22.11
CA PHE A 147 1.48 4.26 -23.38
C PHE A 147 2.73 5.13 -23.33
N TRP A 148 3.89 4.54 -23.60
CA TRP A 148 5.19 5.21 -23.58
C TRP A 148 5.77 5.35 -24.97
N ASP A 149 6.61 6.34 -25.13
CA ASP A 149 7.50 6.47 -26.28
C ASP A 149 8.67 5.50 -26.13
N ASP A 150 8.86 4.63 -27.12
CA ASP A 150 9.88 3.57 -27.06
C ASP A 150 11.32 4.11 -27.06
N ALA A 151 11.54 5.31 -27.61
CA ALA A 151 12.88 5.89 -27.76
C ALA A 151 13.32 6.68 -26.51
N THR A 152 12.41 7.46 -25.94
CA THR A 152 12.67 8.37 -24.81
C THR A 152 12.23 7.79 -23.47
N GLY A 153 11.31 6.82 -23.48
CA GLY A 153 10.66 6.31 -22.26
C GLY A 153 9.66 7.30 -21.64
N GLU A 154 9.37 8.43 -22.29
CA GLU A 154 8.37 9.39 -21.80
C GLU A 154 6.95 8.86 -21.99
N LEU A 155 6.05 9.24 -21.09
CA LEU A 155 4.64 8.87 -21.16
C LEU A 155 3.94 9.68 -22.25
N LEU A 156 3.42 9.02 -23.29
CA LEU A 156 2.74 9.62 -24.42
C LEU A 156 1.24 9.81 -24.18
N ARG A 157 0.59 8.85 -23.51
CA ARG A 157 -0.79 8.99 -23.07
C ARG A 157 -1.14 8.00 -21.97
N VAL A 158 -2.17 8.32 -21.20
CA VAL A 158 -2.84 7.39 -20.30
C VAL A 158 -4.31 7.38 -20.65
N GLU A 159 -4.90 6.20 -20.79
CA GLU A 159 -6.33 6.01 -21.05
C GLU A 159 -6.99 5.37 -19.83
N GLU A 160 -7.94 6.06 -19.24
CA GLU A 160 -8.87 5.51 -18.25
C GLU A 160 -10.14 5.05 -18.95
N ARG A 161 -10.52 3.79 -18.77
CA ARG A 161 -11.74 3.26 -19.36
C ARG A 161 -12.39 2.19 -18.49
N PHE A 162 -13.67 2.35 -18.21
CA PHE A 162 -14.46 1.38 -17.44
C PHE A 162 -15.96 1.47 -17.76
N LEU A 163 -16.70 0.46 -17.30
CA LEU A 163 -18.15 0.41 -17.43
C LEU A 163 -18.83 1.14 -16.27
N VAL A 164 -19.86 1.92 -16.61
CA VAL A 164 -20.69 2.66 -15.66
C VAL A 164 -22.15 2.42 -15.98
N ARG A 165 -23.03 2.40 -14.97
CA ARG A 165 -24.47 2.29 -15.20
C ARG A 165 -25.06 3.65 -15.57
N GLY A 166 -26.08 3.64 -16.44
CA GLY A 166 -26.77 4.87 -16.86
C GLY A 166 -27.26 5.72 -15.68
N ARG A 167 -27.74 5.08 -14.60
CA ARG A 167 -28.14 5.76 -13.36
C ARG A 167 -27.03 6.60 -12.72
N ASP A 168 -25.79 6.10 -12.75
CA ASP A 168 -24.64 6.76 -12.11
C ASP A 168 -24.15 7.92 -12.99
N LEU A 169 -24.24 7.76 -14.32
CA LEU A 169 -23.98 8.84 -15.28
C LEU A 169 -25.02 9.95 -15.20
N ALA A 170 -26.31 9.60 -15.06
CA ALA A 170 -27.37 10.58 -14.85
C ALA A 170 -27.13 11.40 -13.58
N ALA A 171 -26.70 10.75 -12.48
CA ALA A 171 -26.32 11.43 -11.24
C ALA A 171 -25.11 12.37 -11.40
N GLN A 172 -24.23 12.11 -12.39
CA GLN A 172 -23.10 12.98 -12.76
C GLN A 172 -23.49 14.08 -13.77
N GLY A 173 -24.77 14.20 -14.10
CA GLY A 173 -25.30 15.22 -15.01
C GLY A 173 -25.15 14.89 -16.49
N TYR A 174 -24.93 13.63 -16.86
CA TYR A 174 -25.02 13.23 -18.28
C TYR A 174 -26.49 13.08 -18.68
N PRO A 175 -26.87 13.46 -19.93
CA PRO A 175 -28.22 13.32 -20.43
C PRO A 175 -28.51 11.85 -20.78
N ILE A 176 -28.99 11.07 -19.81
CA ILE A 176 -29.36 9.67 -19.97
C ILE A 176 -30.88 9.55 -19.91
N ALA A 177 -31.49 8.89 -20.90
CA ALA A 177 -32.93 8.62 -20.91
C ALA A 177 -33.33 7.66 -19.77
N ASP A 178 -34.53 7.83 -19.21
CA ASP A 178 -35.02 7.04 -18.07
C ASP A 178 -35.00 5.52 -18.33
N GLU A 179 -35.31 5.11 -19.57
CA GLU A 179 -35.27 3.71 -20.01
C GLU A 179 -33.85 3.12 -20.05
N LEU A 180 -32.81 3.95 -20.10
CA LEU A 180 -31.40 3.54 -20.17
C LEU A 180 -30.68 3.61 -18.81
N LEU A 181 -31.36 3.99 -17.72
CA LEU A 181 -30.73 4.07 -16.39
C LEU A 181 -30.18 2.72 -15.90
N GLY A 182 -30.80 1.61 -16.32
CA GLY A 182 -30.35 0.25 -16.03
C GLY A 182 -29.21 -0.24 -16.93
N ALA A 183 -28.97 0.41 -18.07
CA ALA A 183 -28.01 -0.04 -19.07
C ALA A 183 -26.56 0.30 -18.69
N GLN A 184 -25.61 -0.35 -19.36
CA GLN A 184 -24.18 -0.12 -19.18
C GLN A 184 -23.62 0.74 -20.30
N PHE A 185 -22.76 1.68 -19.92
CA PHE A 185 -22.08 2.61 -20.79
C PHE A 185 -20.57 2.50 -20.59
N TRP A 186 -19.83 2.72 -21.67
CA TRP A 186 -18.40 2.99 -21.59
C TRP A 186 -18.18 4.44 -21.17
N TRP A 187 -17.38 4.62 -20.13
CA TRP A 187 -16.82 5.91 -19.75
C TRP A 187 -15.32 5.92 -20.09
N GLN A 188 -14.82 7.02 -20.64
CA GLN A 188 -13.43 7.13 -21.04
C GLN A 188 -12.86 8.54 -20.81
N ARG A 189 -11.63 8.58 -20.31
CA ARG A 189 -10.80 9.79 -20.19
C ARG A 189 -9.39 9.49 -20.66
N ILE A 190 -8.79 10.39 -21.43
CA ILE A 190 -7.46 10.24 -22.01
C ILE A 190 -6.62 11.47 -21.67
N TRP A 191 -5.48 11.26 -21.01
CA TRP A 191 -4.47 12.30 -20.82
C TRP A 191 -3.39 12.15 -21.89
N THR A 192 -3.02 13.28 -22.48
CA THR A 192 -1.97 13.42 -23.49
C THR A 192 -1.10 14.64 -23.15
N PRO A 193 0.00 14.89 -23.88
CA PRO A 193 0.78 16.12 -23.72
C PRO A 193 -0.01 17.42 -23.89
N LEU A 194 -1.11 17.38 -24.65
CA LEU A 194 -1.85 18.59 -25.05
C LEU A 194 -3.23 18.68 -24.40
N ASP A 195 -3.84 17.53 -24.09
CA ASP A 195 -5.24 17.43 -23.73
C ASP A 195 -5.49 16.43 -22.59
N CYS A 196 -6.45 16.77 -21.74
CA CYS A 196 -7.25 15.83 -20.96
C CYS A 196 -8.62 15.72 -21.66
N ALA A 197 -8.78 14.70 -22.49
CA ALA A 197 -9.99 14.47 -23.27
C ALA A 197 -10.94 13.53 -22.53
N VAL A 198 -12.18 13.97 -22.33
CA VAL A 198 -13.27 13.14 -21.79
C VAL A 198 -14.21 12.81 -22.94
N SER A 199 -14.61 11.55 -23.07
CA SER A 199 -15.56 11.13 -24.11
C SER A 199 -16.99 11.20 -23.59
N VAL A 200 -17.94 11.55 -24.46
CA VAL A 200 -19.37 11.39 -24.17
C VAL A 200 -19.63 9.89 -23.94
N PRO A 201 -20.15 9.47 -22.78
CA PRO A 201 -20.39 8.06 -22.51
C PRO A 201 -21.30 7.43 -23.56
N TRP A 202 -21.00 6.20 -23.97
CA TRP A 202 -21.74 5.52 -25.03
C TRP A 202 -22.15 4.11 -24.59
N LEU A 203 -23.28 3.65 -25.11
CA LEU A 203 -23.85 2.35 -24.75
C LEU A 203 -22.90 1.21 -25.14
N VAL A 204 -22.77 0.20 -24.28
CA VAL A 204 -21.99 -1.00 -24.60
C VAL A 204 -22.59 -1.70 -25.82
N GLY A 205 -21.75 -2.03 -26.81
CA GLY A 205 -22.16 -2.67 -28.06
C GLY A 205 -22.44 -1.68 -29.19
N MET A 206 -22.35 -0.38 -28.93
CA MET A 206 -22.40 0.67 -29.96
C MET A 206 -21.01 1.29 -30.18
N ASP A 207 -20.82 1.89 -31.35
CA ASP A 207 -19.66 2.75 -31.62
C ASP A 207 -19.79 4.06 -30.84
N GLY A 208 -18.67 4.57 -30.34
CA GLY A 208 -18.65 5.78 -29.54
C GLY A 208 -17.24 6.31 -29.33
N GLY A 209 -17.02 7.06 -28.25
CA GLY A 209 -15.75 7.74 -28.00
C GLY A 209 -15.66 9.15 -28.62
N VAL A 210 -16.81 9.77 -28.90
CA VAL A 210 -16.85 11.17 -29.32
C VAL A 210 -16.42 12.05 -28.15
N ARG A 211 -15.52 13.01 -28.41
CA ARG A 211 -15.03 13.95 -27.39
C ARG A 211 -16.17 14.82 -26.85
N ASP A 212 -16.29 14.89 -25.53
CA ASP A 212 -17.15 15.83 -24.82
C ASP A 212 -16.38 17.14 -24.63
N GLU A 213 -16.65 18.13 -25.49
CA GLU A 213 -15.95 19.43 -25.43
C GLU A 213 -16.28 20.23 -24.17
N SER A 214 -17.39 19.94 -23.48
CA SER A 214 -17.75 20.64 -22.24
C SER A 214 -16.95 20.14 -21.03
N ARG A 215 -16.45 18.89 -21.08
CA ARG A 215 -15.71 18.24 -20.00
C ARG A 215 -14.24 18.03 -20.33
N SER A 216 -13.84 18.20 -21.59
CA SER A 216 -12.45 18.10 -22.04
C SER A 216 -11.69 19.41 -21.84
N VAL A 217 -10.40 19.30 -21.55
CA VAL A 217 -9.52 20.46 -21.35
C VAL A 217 -8.29 20.34 -22.24
N ARG A 218 -8.00 21.40 -23.02
CA ARG A 218 -6.76 21.55 -23.77
C ARG A 218 -5.78 22.39 -22.96
N HIS A 219 -4.83 21.74 -22.30
CA HIS A 219 -3.87 22.38 -21.39
C HIS A 219 -2.52 22.71 -22.05
N GLY A 220 -2.16 22.04 -23.15
CA GLY A 220 -0.95 22.36 -23.92
C GLY A 220 0.36 22.22 -23.14
N LEU A 221 0.47 21.25 -22.22
CA LEU A 221 1.60 21.15 -21.30
C LEU A 221 2.89 20.66 -21.98
N GLY A 222 2.76 19.97 -23.12
CA GLY A 222 3.88 19.30 -23.78
C GLY A 222 4.34 18.02 -23.07
N PHE A 223 3.59 17.55 -22.06
CA PHE A 223 3.81 16.28 -21.37
C PHE A 223 2.53 15.78 -20.70
N VAL A 224 2.46 14.47 -20.47
CA VAL A 224 1.34 13.86 -19.73
C VAL A 224 1.50 14.19 -18.24
N PRO A 225 0.50 14.80 -17.57
CA PRO A 225 0.58 15.20 -16.18
C PRO A 225 0.40 14.03 -15.19
N ILE A 226 0.91 12.84 -15.53
CA ILE A 226 0.80 11.63 -14.72
C ILE A 226 2.20 11.05 -14.50
N VAL A 227 2.51 10.78 -13.24
CA VAL A 227 3.67 9.98 -12.87
C VAL A 227 3.20 8.55 -12.65
N TRP A 228 3.67 7.64 -13.49
CA TRP A 228 3.38 6.20 -13.37
C TRP A 228 4.49 5.52 -12.58
N THR A 229 4.13 4.82 -11.50
CA THR A 229 5.09 4.14 -10.63
C THR A 229 4.80 2.66 -10.56
N ARG A 230 5.83 1.86 -10.87
CA ARG A 230 5.79 0.38 -10.82
C ARG A 230 6.35 -0.10 -9.49
N ASN A 231 5.57 -0.88 -8.76
CA ASN A 231 5.96 -1.38 -7.44
C ASN A 231 7.04 -2.45 -7.56
N LEU A 232 8.15 -2.29 -6.82
CA LEU A 232 9.31 -3.18 -6.93
C LEU A 232 9.81 -3.35 -8.38
N GLY A 233 9.49 -2.40 -9.26
CA GLY A 233 9.88 -2.39 -10.66
C GLY A 233 11.29 -1.84 -10.82
N GLY A 234 12.12 -2.53 -11.60
CA GLY A 234 13.40 -1.98 -12.06
C GLY A 234 13.21 -0.89 -13.12
N PRO A 235 14.22 -0.06 -13.39
CA PRO A 235 14.13 1.08 -14.32
C PRO A 235 13.80 0.66 -15.77
N TYR A 236 14.22 -0.54 -16.16
CA TYR A 236 14.03 -1.10 -17.49
C TYR A 236 12.95 -2.19 -17.45
N GLY A 237 11.72 -1.82 -17.77
CA GLY A 237 10.61 -2.77 -17.87
C GLY A 237 9.54 -2.23 -18.80
N ARG A 238 9.04 -3.10 -19.68
CA ARG A 238 7.97 -2.76 -20.63
C ARG A 238 6.58 -3.06 -20.08
N ASP A 239 6.50 -3.82 -18.99
CA ASP A 239 5.24 -4.09 -18.32
C ASP A 239 4.79 -2.83 -17.57
N PRO A 240 3.54 -2.36 -17.73
CA PRO A 240 2.99 -1.29 -16.91
C PRO A 240 2.96 -1.63 -15.41
N GLU A 241 2.99 -2.91 -15.04
CA GLU A 241 2.99 -3.35 -13.66
C GLU A 241 4.39 -3.70 -13.16
N GLY A 242 4.61 -3.46 -11.88
CA GLY A 242 5.68 -4.10 -11.12
C GLY A 242 5.20 -5.35 -10.40
N GLU A 243 6.03 -5.88 -9.51
CA GLU A 243 5.67 -7.02 -8.67
C GLU A 243 4.67 -6.59 -7.57
N CYS A 244 3.72 -7.46 -7.23
CA CYS A 244 2.92 -7.26 -6.03
C CYS A 244 3.75 -7.61 -4.78
N THR A 245 3.71 -6.74 -3.76
CA THR A 245 4.50 -6.92 -2.53
C THR A 245 4.13 -8.21 -1.80
N PHE A 246 2.85 -8.59 -1.81
CA PHE A 246 2.31 -9.64 -0.93
C PHE A 246 1.75 -10.88 -1.65
N GLU A 247 1.69 -10.88 -2.99
CA GLU A 247 0.99 -11.92 -3.77
C GLU A 247 1.49 -13.34 -3.47
N ARG A 248 2.81 -13.49 -3.27
CA ARG A 248 3.46 -14.78 -3.01
C ARG A 248 3.07 -15.46 -1.69
N ALA A 249 2.46 -14.72 -0.74
CA ALA A 249 2.06 -15.26 0.56
C ALA A 249 0.55 -15.40 0.71
N ILE A 250 -0.25 -15.06 -0.31
CA ILE A 250 -1.72 -15.06 -0.21
C ILE A 250 -2.23 -16.45 0.18
N ASP A 251 -1.75 -17.51 -0.46
CA ASP A 251 -2.16 -18.89 -0.14
C ASP A 251 -1.87 -19.26 1.31
N THR A 252 -0.68 -18.92 1.81
CA THR A 252 -0.27 -19.18 3.19
C THR A 252 -1.13 -18.38 4.19
N VAL A 253 -1.50 -17.14 3.85
CA VAL A 253 -2.42 -16.32 4.66
C VAL A 253 -3.83 -16.90 4.66
N ILE A 254 -4.32 -17.39 3.50
CA ILE A 254 -5.62 -18.05 3.42
C ILE A 254 -5.64 -19.28 4.31
N GLU A 255 -4.61 -20.12 4.27
CA GLU A 255 -4.50 -21.29 5.13
C GLU A 255 -4.50 -20.89 6.62
N ALA A 256 -3.71 -19.89 7.00
CA ALA A 256 -3.66 -19.38 8.37
C ALA A 256 -5.03 -18.87 8.87
N ASP A 257 -5.77 -18.14 8.03
CA ASP A 257 -7.10 -17.62 8.35
C ASP A 257 -8.12 -18.75 8.59
N TYR A 258 -8.11 -19.77 7.73
CA TYR A 258 -8.98 -20.96 7.88
C TYR A 258 -8.61 -21.78 9.12
N LEU A 259 -7.32 -22.00 9.34
CA LEU A 259 -6.79 -22.75 10.46
C LEU A 259 -7.18 -22.10 11.81
N LEU A 260 -6.97 -20.79 11.95
CA LEU A 260 -7.39 -20.05 13.15
C LEU A 260 -8.91 -20.03 13.33
N SER A 261 -9.66 -19.95 12.23
CA SER A 261 -11.13 -20.04 12.28
C SER A 261 -11.58 -21.41 12.79
N GLN A 262 -10.92 -22.50 12.39
CA GLN A 262 -11.17 -23.85 12.90
C GLN A 262 -10.83 -23.99 14.38
N ALA A 263 -9.69 -23.45 14.85
CA ALA A 263 -9.36 -23.45 16.27
C ALA A 263 -10.39 -22.67 17.11
N GLY A 264 -10.73 -21.45 16.68
CA GLY A 264 -11.75 -20.65 17.35
C GLY A 264 -13.10 -21.35 17.41
N ARG A 265 -13.45 -22.10 16.36
CA ARG A 265 -14.64 -22.95 16.35
C ARG A 265 -14.52 -24.12 17.33
N GLY A 266 -13.43 -24.88 17.30
CA GLY A 266 -13.20 -26.01 18.20
C GLY A 266 -13.28 -25.62 19.67
N LEU A 267 -12.68 -24.47 20.02
CA LEU A 267 -12.75 -23.93 21.38
C LEU A 267 -14.19 -23.54 21.79
N LYS A 268 -14.96 -22.90 20.89
CA LYS A 268 -16.37 -22.58 21.15
C LYS A 268 -17.21 -23.84 21.40
N TYR A 269 -17.05 -24.88 20.58
CA TYR A 269 -17.75 -26.15 20.80
C TYR A 269 -17.33 -26.83 22.11
N GLY A 270 -16.05 -26.80 22.44
CA GLY A 270 -15.56 -27.36 23.72
C GLY A 270 -16.02 -26.58 24.94
N SER A 271 -16.29 -25.28 24.79
CA SER A 271 -16.71 -24.39 25.88
C SER A 271 -18.23 -24.28 26.04
N ASP A 272 -19.02 -24.87 25.13
CA ASP A 272 -20.49 -24.94 25.19
C ASP A 272 -20.98 -26.39 25.03
N PRO A 273 -20.73 -27.25 26.04
CA PRO A 273 -21.08 -28.66 25.95
C PRO A 273 -22.60 -28.87 25.92
N THR A 274 -23.05 -29.85 25.14
CA THR A 274 -24.46 -30.28 25.14
C THR A 274 -24.72 -31.13 26.38
N LEU A 275 -25.77 -30.79 27.14
CA LEU A 275 -26.17 -31.53 28.33
C LEU A 275 -26.72 -32.90 27.92
N VAL A 276 -26.24 -33.98 28.55
CA VAL A 276 -26.74 -35.34 28.32
C VAL A 276 -27.54 -35.78 29.56
N LEU A 277 -28.81 -36.12 29.38
CA LEU A 277 -29.70 -36.60 30.45
C LEU A 277 -30.09 -38.06 30.20
N LYS A 278 -29.81 -38.95 31.16
CA LYS A 278 -30.33 -40.33 31.14
C LYS A 278 -31.68 -40.35 31.84
N THR A 279 -32.77 -40.65 31.13
CA THR A 279 -34.12 -40.74 31.74
C THR A 279 -34.78 -42.08 31.43
N GLY A 280 -35.47 -42.64 32.43
CA GLY A 280 -36.21 -43.89 32.35
C GLY A 280 -37.59 -43.70 31.75
N GLY A 281 -37.67 -43.43 30.45
CA GLY A 281 -38.93 -43.35 29.71
C GLY A 281 -38.70 -43.08 28.22
N PHE A 282 -39.42 -43.81 27.36
CA PHE A 282 -39.43 -43.53 25.92
C PHE A 282 -39.94 -42.12 25.68
N SER A 283 -39.06 -41.21 25.23
CA SER A 283 -39.47 -39.94 24.67
C SER A 283 -39.44 -40.06 23.15
N ASP A 284 -40.63 -40.01 22.55
CA ASP A 284 -40.83 -40.00 21.10
C ASP A 284 -40.61 -38.58 20.56
N GLY A 285 -39.41 -38.03 20.82
CA GLY A 285 -39.05 -36.64 20.57
C GLY A 285 -37.85 -36.52 19.65
N VAL A 286 -37.98 -35.72 18.59
CA VAL A 286 -36.92 -35.43 17.63
C VAL A 286 -35.71 -34.82 18.36
N ALA A 287 -34.54 -35.44 18.20
CA ALA A 287 -33.27 -34.96 18.76
C ALA A 287 -33.04 -33.48 18.38
N HIS A 288 -33.09 -32.59 19.37
CA HIS A 288 -32.91 -31.16 19.17
C HIS A 288 -31.42 -30.77 18.97
N GLN A 289 -31.21 -29.69 18.21
CA GLN A 289 -29.89 -29.12 17.92
C GLN A 289 -29.19 -28.64 19.20
N GLY A 290 -27.89 -28.97 19.29
CA GLY A 290 -27.04 -28.78 20.48
C GLY A 290 -26.82 -27.34 20.97
N GLY A 291 -26.27 -27.26 22.18
CA GLY A 291 -25.97 -26.06 22.99
C GLY A 291 -26.35 -26.30 24.47
N ALA A 292 -25.82 -25.52 25.42
CA ALA A 292 -26.12 -25.65 26.86
C ALA A 292 -27.62 -25.56 27.24
N ALA A 293 -28.47 -25.05 26.34
CA ALA A 293 -29.92 -24.96 26.50
C ALA A 293 -30.71 -26.18 25.96
N SER A 294 -30.02 -27.20 25.44
CA SER A 294 -30.63 -28.40 24.87
C SER A 294 -30.08 -29.65 25.55
N ALA A 295 -30.97 -30.60 25.87
CA ALA A 295 -30.62 -31.85 26.52
C ALA A 295 -30.79 -33.03 25.55
N LEU A 296 -29.77 -33.89 25.48
CA LEU A 296 -29.83 -35.14 24.73
C LEU A 296 -30.31 -36.25 25.67
N THR A 297 -31.53 -36.74 25.44
CA THR A 297 -32.16 -37.77 26.26
C THR A 297 -31.73 -39.17 25.82
N LEU A 298 -31.21 -39.95 26.75
CA LEU A 298 -30.80 -41.34 26.50
C LEU A 298 -31.59 -42.32 27.37
N PRO A 299 -31.83 -43.55 26.88
CA PRO A 299 -32.37 -44.63 27.70
C PRO A 299 -31.41 -45.00 28.84
N PRO A 300 -31.88 -45.68 29.91
CA PRO A 300 -31.06 -46.00 31.09
C PRO A 300 -29.77 -46.76 30.78
N GLU A 301 -29.82 -47.67 29.81
CA GLU A 301 -28.68 -48.47 29.31
C GLU A 301 -27.85 -47.72 28.23
N GLY A 302 -28.26 -46.52 27.86
CA GLY A 302 -27.58 -45.69 26.86
C GLY A 302 -26.28 -45.11 27.41
N ASP A 303 -25.21 -45.26 26.64
CA ASP A 303 -23.95 -44.53 26.86
C ASP A 303 -23.86 -43.37 25.88
N ALA A 304 -23.53 -42.18 26.37
CA ALA A 304 -23.05 -41.10 25.52
C ALA A 304 -21.78 -40.55 26.12
N LYS A 305 -20.73 -40.71 25.33
CA LYS A 305 -19.46 -40.06 25.60
C LYS A 305 -19.55 -38.67 25.01
N LEU A 306 -19.41 -37.67 25.88
CA LEU A 306 -18.97 -36.35 25.43
C LEU A 306 -17.64 -36.56 24.73
N LEU A 307 -17.64 -36.40 23.40
CA LEU A 307 -16.43 -36.28 22.61
C LEU A 307 -15.84 -34.92 22.95
N GLU A 308 -15.12 -34.85 24.08
CA GLU A 308 -14.31 -33.69 24.41
C GLU A 308 -13.28 -33.49 23.29
N ILE A 309 -13.28 -32.30 22.70
CA ILE A 309 -12.16 -31.87 21.86
C ILE A 309 -10.98 -31.71 22.81
N ASN A 310 -10.04 -32.65 22.78
CA ASN A 310 -8.83 -32.60 23.58
C ASN A 310 -8.09 -31.27 23.31
N GLY A 311 -7.82 -30.49 24.35
CA GLY A 311 -7.17 -29.16 24.26
C GLY A 311 -5.82 -29.17 23.53
N ASN A 312 -5.18 -30.34 23.44
CA ASN A 312 -3.97 -30.56 22.64
C ASN A 312 -4.15 -30.18 21.15
N ALA A 313 -5.35 -30.37 20.58
CA ALA A 313 -5.61 -29.99 19.19
C ALA A 313 -5.58 -28.46 18.99
N ALA A 314 -6.09 -27.70 19.95
CA ALA A 314 -6.03 -26.24 19.90
C ALA A 314 -4.57 -25.74 20.04
N GLY A 315 -3.77 -26.37 20.90
CA GLY A 315 -2.33 -26.09 21.01
C GLY A 315 -1.58 -26.32 19.70
N ALA A 316 -1.76 -27.49 19.09
CA ALA A 316 -1.13 -27.84 17.80
C ALA A 316 -1.49 -26.85 16.67
N VAL A 317 -2.74 -26.38 16.64
CA VAL A 317 -3.17 -25.36 15.68
C VAL A 317 -2.44 -24.02 15.90
N LEU A 318 -2.31 -23.57 17.15
CA LEU A 318 -1.62 -22.31 17.45
C LEU A 318 -0.13 -22.39 17.09
N ASP A 319 0.51 -23.54 17.33
CA ASP A 319 1.90 -23.76 16.94
C ASP A 319 2.05 -23.78 15.41
N HIS A 320 1.14 -24.46 14.69
CA HIS A 320 1.16 -24.43 13.23
C HIS A 320 0.91 -23.01 12.67
N TYR A 321 0.02 -22.23 13.28
CA TYR A 321 -0.18 -20.83 12.91
C TYR A 321 1.10 -19.99 13.10
N ARG A 322 1.85 -20.19 14.19
CA ARG A 322 3.13 -19.51 14.41
C ARG A 322 4.12 -19.79 13.28
N GLU A 323 4.20 -21.04 12.83
CA GLU A 323 5.04 -21.43 11.69
C GLU A 323 4.57 -20.78 10.38
N LEU A 324 3.25 -20.83 10.08
CA LEU A 324 2.70 -20.17 8.89
C LEU A 324 2.99 -18.67 8.89
N ARG A 325 2.85 -18.00 10.04
CA ARG A 325 3.19 -16.58 10.18
C ARG A 325 4.67 -16.32 9.89
N LEU A 326 5.58 -17.17 10.38
CA LEU A 326 7.01 -17.02 10.10
C LEU A 326 7.31 -17.18 8.61
N VAL A 327 6.68 -18.15 7.94
CA VAL A 327 6.80 -18.35 6.48
C VAL A 327 6.31 -17.12 5.72
N VAL A 328 5.16 -16.56 6.09
CA VAL A 328 4.63 -15.34 5.46
C VAL A 328 5.62 -14.19 5.63
N LEU A 329 6.13 -13.95 6.84
CA LEU A 329 7.08 -12.86 7.07
C LEU A 329 8.40 -13.06 6.33
N GLU A 330 8.85 -14.30 6.17
CA GLU A 330 10.04 -14.63 5.38
C GLU A 330 9.84 -14.38 3.89
N GLN A 331 8.70 -14.82 3.34
CA GLN A 331 8.36 -14.60 1.94
C GLN A 331 8.20 -13.10 1.63
N LEU A 332 7.50 -12.37 2.50
CA LEU A 332 7.16 -10.97 2.26
C LEU A 332 8.22 -9.98 2.74
N HIS A 333 9.30 -10.47 3.37
CA HIS A 333 10.30 -9.63 4.03
C HIS A 333 9.66 -8.71 5.11
N GLY A 334 8.69 -9.21 5.85
CA GLY A 334 8.03 -8.47 6.93
C GLY A 334 8.85 -8.39 8.20
N ASN A 335 8.40 -7.60 9.18
CA ASN A 335 9.08 -7.48 10.46
C ASN A 335 9.01 -8.79 11.27
N ARG A 336 10.17 -9.42 11.52
CA ARG A 336 10.29 -10.65 12.31
C ARG A 336 10.52 -10.40 13.80
N ALA A 337 10.64 -9.16 14.24
CA ALA A 337 10.81 -8.83 15.65
C ALA A 337 9.56 -9.25 16.44
N HIS A 338 9.62 -10.43 17.07
CA HIS A 338 8.66 -10.83 18.09
C HIS A 338 9.01 -10.08 19.38
N GLY A 339 8.01 -9.46 20.04
CA GLY A 339 8.20 -8.69 21.27
C GLY A 339 8.97 -9.45 22.36
N ASP A 340 8.86 -10.79 22.38
CA ASP A 340 9.55 -11.65 23.35
C ASP A 340 11.07 -11.72 23.15
N ARG A 341 11.61 -11.27 22.01
CA ARG A 341 13.06 -11.29 21.71
C ARG A 341 13.76 -9.94 21.90
N VAL A 342 13.04 -8.87 22.26
CA VAL A 342 13.62 -7.55 22.50
C VAL A 342 13.91 -7.39 23.99
N GLY A 343 15.03 -7.97 24.43
CA GLY A 343 15.55 -7.78 25.79
C GLY A 343 16.45 -6.55 25.87
N GLY A 344 15.98 -5.50 26.55
CA GLY A 344 16.77 -4.29 26.87
C GLY A 344 16.98 -3.30 25.71
N ALA A 345 17.63 -2.17 26.01
CA ALA A 345 18.00 -1.17 25.00
C ALA A 345 19.10 -1.74 24.08
N GLN A 346 18.76 -1.95 22.79
CA GLN A 346 19.71 -2.41 21.78
C GLN A 346 20.25 -1.23 20.96
N SER A 347 21.47 -1.37 20.42
CA SER A 347 22.05 -0.37 19.54
C SER A 347 21.29 -0.29 18.21
N GLY A 348 21.37 0.87 17.53
CA GLY A 348 20.72 1.04 16.23
C GLY A 348 21.19 -0.01 15.22
N LYS A 349 22.49 -0.37 15.24
CA LYS A 349 23.04 -1.40 14.36
C LYS A 349 22.51 -2.81 14.65
N ALA A 350 22.25 -3.15 15.91
CA ALA A 350 21.64 -4.43 16.26
C ALA A 350 20.19 -4.52 15.75
N MET A 351 19.43 -3.43 15.88
CA MET A 351 18.06 -3.34 15.33
C MET A 351 18.05 -3.43 13.80
N GLU A 352 19.03 -2.84 13.11
CA GLU A 352 19.20 -3.03 11.65
C GLU A 352 19.37 -4.51 11.29
N MET A 353 20.24 -5.24 12.00
CA MET A 353 20.47 -6.66 11.75
C MET A 353 19.20 -7.49 11.99
N MET A 354 18.39 -7.16 13.00
CA MET A 354 17.12 -7.84 13.29
C MET A 354 16.06 -7.58 12.21
N CYS A 355 16.02 -6.36 11.66
CA CYS A 355 15.05 -5.91 10.68
C CYS A 355 15.56 -6.01 9.23
N GLN A 356 16.68 -6.70 8.99
CA GLN A 356 17.37 -6.74 7.71
C GLN A 356 16.48 -7.12 6.50
N PRO A 357 15.58 -8.12 6.59
CA PRO A 357 14.68 -8.44 5.48
C PRO A 357 13.78 -7.26 5.10
N LEU A 358 13.17 -6.61 6.10
CA LEU A 358 12.31 -5.44 5.89
C LEU A 358 13.08 -4.27 5.28
N ILE A 359 14.31 -4.03 5.76
CA ILE A 359 15.21 -3.04 5.17
C ILE A 359 15.44 -3.32 3.68
N TRP A 360 15.72 -4.57 3.28
CA TRP A 360 15.90 -4.93 1.88
C TRP A 360 14.65 -4.74 1.02
N LEU A 361 13.46 -4.96 1.59
CA LEU A 361 12.21 -4.63 0.89
C LEU A 361 12.10 -3.12 0.68
N VAL A 362 12.29 -2.34 1.75
CA VAL A 362 12.15 -0.89 1.70
C VAL A 362 13.22 -0.25 0.81
N ASP A 363 14.45 -0.76 0.78
CA ASP A 363 15.48 -0.30 -0.17
C ASP A 363 15.03 -0.46 -1.63
N ARG A 364 14.40 -1.59 -1.98
CA ARG A 364 13.83 -1.74 -3.33
C ARG A 364 12.70 -0.76 -3.59
N LEU A 365 11.84 -0.52 -2.60
CA LEU A 365 10.77 0.48 -2.68
C LEU A 365 11.32 1.91 -2.78
N ARG A 366 12.47 2.23 -2.17
CA ARG A 366 13.14 3.52 -2.30
C ARG A 366 13.56 3.81 -3.74
N HIS A 367 13.95 2.78 -4.50
CA HIS A 367 14.19 2.95 -5.94
C HIS A 367 12.88 3.21 -6.69
N SER A 368 11.87 2.35 -6.49
CA SER A 368 10.59 2.45 -7.20
C SER A 368 9.85 3.77 -6.92
N TYR A 369 9.69 4.15 -5.65
CA TYR A 369 8.92 5.33 -5.26
C TYR A 369 9.77 6.57 -5.01
N GLY A 370 11.04 6.43 -4.63
CA GLY A 370 11.95 7.58 -4.53
C GLY A 370 12.30 8.12 -5.91
N GLU A 371 12.94 7.30 -6.73
CA GLU A 371 13.34 7.74 -8.07
C GLU A 371 12.16 7.75 -9.05
N GLY A 372 11.32 6.71 -9.02
CA GLY A 372 10.20 6.57 -9.96
C GLY A 372 8.99 7.47 -9.66
N ALA A 373 8.73 7.81 -8.39
CA ALA A 373 7.62 8.70 -8.02
C ALA A 373 8.08 10.08 -7.56
N LEU A 374 8.79 10.17 -6.43
CA LEU A 374 9.13 11.43 -5.78
C LEU A 374 9.98 12.36 -6.67
N LEU A 375 11.10 11.86 -7.23
CA LEU A 375 11.91 12.64 -8.15
C LEU A 375 11.17 12.98 -9.45
N SER A 376 10.34 12.07 -9.96
CA SER A 376 9.50 12.34 -11.13
C SER A 376 8.50 13.47 -10.88
N ILE A 377 7.89 13.53 -9.69
CA ILE A 377 6.99 14.62 -9.28
C ILE A 377 7.74 15.95 -9.19
N TYR A 378 8.93 15.96 -8.58
CA TYR A 378 9.76 17.17 -8.51
C TYR A 378 10.17 17.68 -9.90
N ARG A 379 10.62 16.78 -10.79
CA ARG A 379 10.92 17.13 -12.19
C ARG A 379 9.68 17.67 -12.91
N MET A 380 8.51 17.07 -12.67
CA MET A 380 7.25 17.53 -13.23
C MET A 380 6.86 18.91 -12.70
N ALA A 381 7.08 19.20 -11.42
CA ALA A 381 6.88 20.54 -10.85
C ALA A 381 7.76 21.59 -11.54
N CYS A 382 9.03 21.27 -11.82
CA CYS A 382 9.90 22.14 -12.62
C CYS A 382 9.34 22.38 -14.03
N ARG A 383 8.90 21.32 -14.73
CA ARG A 383 8.26 21.46 -16.07
C ARG A 383 7.03 22.36 -16.01
N PHE A 384 6.15 22.16 -15.04
CA PHE A 384 4.98 23.02 -14.83
C PHE A 384 5.38 24.48 -14.61
N SER A 385 6.42 24.74 -13.82
CA SER A 385 6.89 26.12 -13.55
C SER A 385 7.38 26.85 -14.80
N CYS A 386 7.84 26.12 -15.82
CA CYS A 386 8.31 26.69 -17.09
C CYS A 386 7.19 26.86 -18.12
N VAL A 387 6.23 25.92 -18.16
CA VAL A 387 5.18 25.90 -19.20
C VAL A 387 4.01 26.81 -18.85
N LEU A 388 3.68 26.97 -17.57
CA LEU A 388 2.58 27.85 -17.15
C LEU A 388 3.00 29.31 -17.24
N GLU A 389 2.13 30.15 -17.82
CA GLU A 389 2.39 31.58 -18.04
C GLU A 389 2.85 32.31 -16.76
N ASN A 390 2.14 32.06 -15.65
CA ASN A 390 2.41 32.65 -14.32
C ASN A 390 3.21 31.72 -13.38
N GLY A 391 3.67 30.57 -13.86
CA GLY A 391 4.34 29.56 -13.05
C GLY A 391 3.43 28.87 -12.01
N LEU A 392 4.05 28.40 -10.92
CA LEU A 392 3.39 27.70 -9.81
C LEU A 392 3.31 28.59 -8.57
N ARG A 393 2.18 28.54 -7.85
CA ARG A 393 2.01 29.20 -6.56
C ARG A 393 2.44 28.28 -5.43
N ILE A 394 3.63 28.51 -4.88
CA ILE A 394 4.28 27.69 -3.85
C ILE A 394 4.60 28.60 -2.65
N GLY A 395 4.15 28.24 -1.45
CA GLY A 395 4.38 29.06 -0.24
C GLY A 395 3.79 30.46 -0.31
N GLY A 396 2.77 30.68 -1.14
CA GLY A 396 2.18 32.00 -1.39
C GLY A 396 2.91 32.86 -2.43
N THR A 397 4.06 32.41 -2.95
CA THR A 397 4.81 33.12 -4.00
C THR A 397 4.59 32.45 -5.36
N LEU A 398 4.64 33.24 -6.44
CA LEU A 398 4.64 32.71 -7.80
C LEU A 398 6.08 32.37 -8.19
N VAL A 399 6.31 31.10 -8.49
CA VAL A 399 7.60 30.55 -8.89
C VAL A 399 7.52 30.14 -10.35
N LYS A 400 8.39 30.75 -11.16
CA LYS A 400 8.53 30.46 -12.59
C LYS A 400 9.96 30.05 -12.93
N ASP A 401 10.10 29.27 -14.00
CA ASP A 401 11.37 28.93 -14.63
C ASP A 401 12.35 28.28 -13.64
N LEU A 402 11.88 27.26 -12.90
CA LEU A 402 12.79 26.45 -12.08
C LEU A 402 13.70 25.64 -13.03
N PRO A 403 15.03 25.71 -12.84
CA PRO A 403 15.96 25.03 -13.72
C PRO A 403 15.81 23.52 -13.63
N TYR A 404 16.00 22.85 -14.76
CA TYR A 404 16.11 21.39 -14.80
C TYR A 404 17.53 21.00 -14.40
N CYS A 405 17.73 20.80 -13.10
CA CYS A 405 19.05 20.50 -12.53
C CYS A 405 19.16 19.04 -12.07
N ARG A 406 20.36 18.63 -11.64
CA ARG A 406 20.58 17.25 -11.16
C ARG A 406 19.95 17.09 -9.79
N MET A 407 18.93 16.25 -9.71
CA MET A 407 18.24 15.91 -8.46
C MET A 407 18.56 14.49 -8.02
N SER A 408 18.86 14.33 -6.74
CA SER A 408 18.92 13.02 -6.07
C SER A 408 18.27 13.08 -4.70
N LEU A 409 17.93 11.90 -4.17
CA LEU A 409 17.38 11.76 -2.83
C LEU A 409 18.46 11.29 -1.86
N ARG A 410 18.46 11.87 -0.67
CA ARG A 410 19.23 11.39 0.47
C ARG A 410 18.28 10.85 1.51
N TRP A 411 18.33 9.54 1.70
CA TRP A 411 17.52 8.88 2.73
C TRP A 411 18.19 8.99 4.10
N PRO A 412 17.41 9.17 5.18
CA PRO A 412 17.93 9.13 6.53
C PRO A 412 18.34 7.71 6.93
N ALA A 413 19.07 7.62 8.05
CA ALA A 413 19.42 6.35 8.68
C ALA A 413 18.15 5.57 9.07
N TRP A 414 18.24 4.23 9.08
CA TRP A 414 17.10 3.37 9.39
C TRP A 414 16.64 3.51 10.84
N PHE A 415 17.61 3.61 11.75
CA PHE A 415 17.37 3.81 13.17
C PHE A 415 18.24 4.98 13.65
N PRO A 416 17.72 5.82 14.56
CA PRO A 416 18.50 6.90 15.13
C PRO A 416 19.69 6.35 15.91
N SER A 417 20.82 7.05 15.83
CA SER A 417 21.96 6.75 16.68
C SER A 417 21.61 7.03 18.14
N THR A 418 22.08 6.15 19.03
CA THR A 418 21.97 6.32 20.48
C THR A 418 23.00 7.34 20.98
N ASP A 419 22.74 7.98 22.13
CA ASP A 419 23.68 8.95 22.71
C ASP A 419 25.11 8.41 22.86
N PRO A 420 25.34 7.15 23.30
CA PRO A 420 26.69 6.59 23.35
C PRO A 420 27.36 6.45 21.97
N GLU A 421 26.60 6.13 20.91
CA GLU A 421 27.12 6.07 19.54
C GLU A 421 27.50 7.46 19.03
N LEU A 422 26.68 8.47 19.31
CA LEU A 422 26.98 9.86 18.96
C LEU A 422 28.22 10.37 19.68
N LEU A 423 28.38 10.06 20.97
CA LEU A 423 29.56 10.43 21.73
C LEU A 423 30.83 9.79 21.15
N SER A 424 30.77 8.49 20.84
CA SER A 424 31.89 7.76 20.24
C SER A 424 32.25 8.31 18.86
N LEU A 425 31.26 8.64 18.03
CA LEU A 425 31.46 9.27 16.73
C LEU A 425 32.15 10.63 16.88
N THR A 426 31.68 11.49 17.77
CA THR A 426 32.28 12.82 18.02
C THR A 426 33.75 12.70 18.41
N GLN A 427 34.08 11.80 19.33
CA GLN A 427 35.46 11.56 19.76
C GLN A 427 36.33 11.12 18.58
N GLY A 428 35.86 10.17 17.77
CA GLY A 428 36.57 9.70 16.58
C GLY A 428 36.77 10.78 15.51
N LEU A 429 35.75 11.62 15.28
CA LEU A 429 35.81 12.74 14.34
C LEU A 429 36.81 13.81 14.80
N VAL A 430 36.80 14.19 16.07
CA VAL A 430 37.76 15.14 16.65
C VAL A 430 39.19 14.63 16.49
N THR A 431 39.44 13.36 16.83
CA THR A 431 40.76 12.72 16.65
C THR A 431 41.18 12.65 15.18
N SER A 432 40.26 12.39 14.26
CA SER A 432 40.57 12.31 12.83
C SER A 432 40.93 13.68 12.25
N VAL A 433 40.22 14.73 12.67
CA VAL A 433 40.52 16.12 12.29
C VAL A 433 41.85 16.58 12.88
N SER A 434 42.11 16.30 14.16
CA SER A 434 43.37 16.71 14.80
C SER A 434 44.60 16.04 14.18
N ASN A 435 44.45 14.82 13.67
CA ASN A 435 45.51 14.07 13.00
C ASN A 435 45.58 14.34 11.48
N GLY A 436 44.78 15.26 10.95
CA GLY A 436 44.80 15.62 9.52
C GLY A 436 44.26 14.55 8.58
N ILE A 437 43.50 13.57 9.09
CA ILE A 437 42.91 12.49 8.30
C ILE A 437 41.63 12.98 7.58
N LEU A 438 40.90 13.89 8.22
CA LEU A 438 39.60 14.38 7.77
C LEU A 438 39.51 15.91 7.91
N SER A 439 38.80 16.58 7.00
CA SER A 439 38.54 18.02 7.12
C SER A 439 37.50 18.31 8.21
N ARG A 440 37.56 19.52 8.79
CA ARG A 440 36.54 20.00 9.76
C ARG A 440 35.15 20.01 9.16
N GLU A 441 35.03 20.45 7.91
CA GLU A 441 33.77 20.49 7.18
C GLU A 441 33.16 19.08 7.04
N THR A 442 33.96 18.09 6.63
CA THR A 442 33.50 16.71 6.53
C THR A 442 33.09 16.15 7.89
N ALA A 443 33.83 16.46 8.96
CA ALA A 443 33.50 16.02 10.32
C ALA A 443 32.15 16.59 10.79
N VAL A 444 31.94 17.89 10.63
CA VAL A 444 30.66 18.54 10.97
C VAL A 444 29.53 17.93 10.18
N ARG A 445 29.72 17.70 8.87
CA ARG A 445 28.71 17.07 8.02
C ARG A 445 28.36 15.67 8.50
N MET A 446 29.36 14.85 8.83
CA MET A 446 29.16 13.49 9.33
C MET A 446 28.45 13.46 10.69
N PHE A 447 28.81 14.37 11.60
CA PHE A 447 28.17 14.47 12.91
C PHE A 447 26.73 14.95 12.80
N ALA A 448 26.48 16.03 12.07
CA ALA A 448 25.14 16.56 11.80
C ALA A 448 24.23 15.48 11.19
N MET A 449 24.76 14.67 10.28
CA MET A 449 24.02 13.53 9.73
C MET A 449 23.67 12.48 10.80
N ALA A 450 24.61 12.10 11.65
CA ALA A 450 24.39 11.07 12.66
C ALA A 450 23.43 11.54 13.77
N SER A 451 23.48 12.82 14.14
CA SER A 451 22.60 13.42 15.14
C SER A 451 21.20 13.75 14.62
N GLY A 452 20.92 13.48 13.33
CA GLY A 452 19.60 13.69 12.72
C GLY A 452 19.33 15.12 12.24
N ASN A 453 20.35 15.96 12.11
CA ASN A 453 20.21 17.28 11.49
C ASN A 453 19.98 17.13 9.98
N SER A 454 18.87 17.70 9.49
CA SER A 454 18.43 17.59 8.09
C SER A 454 19.21 18.49 7.12
N ASP A 455 19.94 19.50 7.61
CA ASP A 455 20.77 20.37 6.76
C ASP A 455 22.19 20.59 7.31
N PRO A 456 23.11 19.64 7.04
CA PRO A 456 24.51 19.75 7.42
C PRO A 456 25.25 20.94 6.78
N ASN A 457 24.74 21.51 5.66
CA ASN A 457 25.38 22.67 5.02
C ASN A 457 25.08 23.96 5.81
N THR A 458 23.84 24.12 6.25
CA THR A 458 23.46 25.27 7.09
C THR A 458 24.23 25.24 8.41
N GLU A 459 24.37 24.08 9.04
CA GLU A 459 25.18 23.92 10.26
C GLU A 459 26.63 24.39 10.06
N TRP A 460 27.27 23.96 8.97
CA TRP A 460 28.63 24.38 8.65
C TRP A 460 28.72 25.90 8.44
N LYS A 461 27.79 26.50 7.71
CA LYS A 461 27.74 27.96 7.51
C LYS A 461 27.58 28.73 8.82
N MET A 462 26.76 28.22 9.75
CA MET A 462 26.62 28.82 11.08
C MET A 462 27.92 28.75 11.88
N LEU A 463 28.65 27.62 11.80
CA LEU A 463 29.96 27.48 12.43
C LEU A 463 31.01 28.41 11.81
N GLU A 464 31.03 28.58 10.48
CA GLU A 464 31.92 29.54 9.81
C GLU A 464 31.65 30.97 10.30
N GLN A 465 30.38 31.38 10.39
CA GLN A 465 29.99 32.68 10.91
C GLN A 465 30.37 32.87 12.38
N TRP A 466 30.19 31.84 13.20
CA TRP A 466 30.56 31.87 14.61
C TRP A 466 32.08 31.99 14.80
N CYS A 467 32.87 31.17 14.11
CA CYS A 467 34.34 31.27 14.15
C CYS A 467 34.84 32.63 13.63
N ALA A 468 34.20 33.20 12.61
CA ALA A 468 34.53 34.54 12.12
C ALA A 468 34.20 35.64 13.15
N SER A 469 33.14 35.47 13.93
CA SER A 469 32.76 36.40 15.00
C SER A 469 33.64 36.34 16.25
N GLU A 470 34.32 35.21 16.52
CA GLU A 470 35.29 35.09 17.62
C GLU A 470 36.70 35.61 17.24
N GLN A 471 36.98 35.79 15.95
CA GLN A 471 38.25 36.31 15.44
C GLN A 471 38.25 37.82 15.17
N ALA A 472 37.07 38.45 15.21
CA ALA A 472 36.87 39.90 15.14
C ALA A 472 36.78 40.50 16.54
#